data_AF-A0A450S6E2-F1
#
_entry.id   AF-A0A450S6E2-F1
#
_cell.length_a   1.000
_cell.length_b   1.000
_cell.length_c   1.000
_cell.angle_alpha   90.00
_cell.angle_beta   90.00
_cell.angle_gamma   90.00
#
_symmetry.space_group_name_H-M   'P 1'
#
loop_
_entity.id
_entity.type
_entity.pdbx_description
1 polymer ?
#
loop_
_entity_poly.entity_id
_entity_poly.type
_entity_poly.pdbx_seq_one_letter_code
_entity_poly.pdbx_strand_id
1 'polypeptide(L)'
;MRSAIIEALPSDTSTHGKIPERKSVYVPPSHLRALRSECYLVIGGRGVGKTFWSSALASVEIRKMIGHSVSELARAEVHSGFGEPSNLDFYPNSRVFDRLLLQGFKAYDVWEAVLARWVAKVLSAEIPGNDWGDTVKWVRNQPESFSRMLEEVNAKFEEKGKIGMIVFDALDRVSFDWQTMDDIVRDLLRAVLSLKGFSNLHAKVFLREDQFAGRRVTDFPDASKFLATRIELTWSPQDLHGLPPMAVFMQR
;
A
#
# COMPACT_ATOMS: atom_id res chain seq x y z
N MET A 1 27.63 3.58 -31.44
CA MET A 1 27.52 2.69 -30.26
C MET A 1 26.39 3.06 -29.28
N ARG A 2 25.89 4.32 -29.24
CA ARG A 2 24.68 4.69 -28.47
C ARG A 2 23.37 4.10 -29.02
N SER A 3 23.29 3.85 -30.32
CA SER A 3 22.03 3.42 -30.97
C SER A 3 21.72 1.92 -30.83
N ALA A 4 22.74 1.06 -30.80
CA ALA A 4 22.56 -0.39 -30.69
C ALA A 4 22.13 -0.86 -29.29
N ILE A 5 22.43 -0.07 -28.25
CA ILE A 5 22.00 -0.34 -26.87
C ILE A 5 20.51 0.03 -26.68
N ILE A 6 20.00 0.99 -27.47
CA ILE A 6 18.59 1.40 -27.45
C ILE A 6 17.71 0.33 -28.12
N GLU A 7 18.21 -0.35 -29.15
CA GLU A 7 17.48 -1.41 -29.88
C GLU A 7 17.40 -2.75 -29.15
N ALA A 8 18.27 -3.00 -28.16
CA ALA A 8 18.27 -4.24 -27.37
C ALA A 8 17.32 -4.22 -26.16
N LEU A 9 16.58 -3.12 -25.96
CA LEU A 9 15.68 -2.94 -24.82
C LEU A 9 14.28 -3.49 -25.15
N PRO A 10 13.70 -4.37 -24.30
CA PRO A 10 12.28 -4.69 -24.40
C PRO A 10 11.46 -3.41 -24.23
N SER A 11 10.63 -3.09 -25.21
CA SER A 11 9.86 -1.85 -25.30
C SER A 11 8.75 -1.69 -24.25
N ASP A 12 8.46 -2.73 -23.45
CA ASP A 12 7.35 -2.75 -22.50
C ASP A 12 7.83 -2.73 -21.05
N THR A 13 8.02 -1.53 -20.50
CA THR A 13 8.43 -1.32 -19.09
C THR A 13 7.35 -0.74 -18.19
N SER A 14 6.13 -0.62 -18.69
CA SER A 14 4.95 -0.52 -17.82
C SER A 14 4.70 -1.89 -17.17
N THR A 15 5.40 -2.15 -16.07
CA THR A 15 4.99 -3.19 -15.12
C THR A 15 3.69 -2.70 -14.47
N HIS A 16 2.57 -2.86 -15.20
CA HIS A 16 1.19 -2.57 -14.79
C HIS A 16 0.77 -3.48 -13.61
N GLY A 17 1.46 -3.37 -12.47
CA GLY A 17 1.25 -4.22 -11.31
C GLY A 17 1.77 -5.66 -11.45
N LYS A 18 2.61 -5.95 -12.44
CA LYS A 18 3.22 -7.29 -12.59
C LYS A 18 4.32 -7.47 -11.54
N ILE A 19 4.36 -8.66 -10.93
CA ILE A 19 5.41 -9.05 -9.98
C ILE A 19 6.78 -8.96 -10.69
N PRO A 20 7.76 -8.22 -10.15
CA PRO A 20 9.06 -8.09 -10.80
C PRO A 20 9.86 -9.39 -10.77
N GLU A 21 10.69 -9.63 -11.77
CA GLU A 21 11.58 -10.78 -11.79
C GLU A 21 12.73 -10.60 -10.79
N ARG A 22 13.11 -11.67 -10.08
CA ARG A 22 14.10 -11.60 -9.00
C ARG A 22 15.46 -11.04 -9.43
N LYS A 23 15.87 -11.26 -10.68
CA LYS A 23 17.16 -10.81 -11.25
C LYS A 23 17.17 -9.34 -11.65
N SER A 24 16.01 -8.69 -11.76
CA SER A 24 15.89 -7.28 -12.16
C SER A 24 15.60 -6.33 -10.98
N VAL A 25 15.43 -6.87 -9.77
CA VAL A 25 15.18 -6.03 -8.58
C VAL A 25 16.49 -5.45 -8.06
N TYR A 26 16.65 -4.14 -8.27
CA TYR A 26 17.65 -3.32 -7.61
C TYR A 26 16.97 -2.49 -6.52
N VAL A 27 17.58 -2.43 -5.32
CA VAL A 27 17.08 -1.64 -4.19
C VAL A 27 18.05 -0.47 -3.95
N PRO A 28 17.70 0.74 -4.42
CA PRO A 28 18.51 1.92 -4.14
C PRO A 28 18.63 2.15 -2.63
N PRO A 29 19.82 2.53 -2.12
CA PRO A 29 19.98 2.91 -0.72
C PRO A 29 18.99 3.99 -0.26
N SER A 30 18.68 4.96 -1.13
CA SER A 30 17.68 6.01 -0.87
C SER A 30 16.27 5.45 -0.63
N HIS A 31 15.93 4.32 -1.24
CA HIS A 31 14.62 3.70 -1.16
C HIS A 31 14.46 2.78 0.07
N LEU A 32 15.56 2.36 0.72
CA LEU A 32 15.50 1.42 1.86
C LEU A 32 14.63 1.92 3.01
N ARG A 33 14.65 3.23 3.29
CA ARG A 33 13.81 3.83 4.35
C ARG A 33 12.32 3.70 4.04
N ALA A 34 11.94 3.84 2.77
CA ALA A 34 10.55 3.71 2.34
C ALA A 34 10.02 2.27 2.52
N LEU A 35 10.90 1.27 2.68
CA LEU A 35 10.52 -0.14 2.83
C LEU A 35 10.40 -0.61 4.29
N ARG A 36 10.87 0.17 5.27
CA ARG A 36 10.75 -0.17 6.69
C ARG A 36 9.29 -0.23 7.15
N SER A 37 8.97 -1.12 8.08
CA SER A 37 7.58 -1.31 8.56
C SER A 37 7.00 -0.08 9.26
N GLU A 38 7.85 0.73 9.89
CA GLU A 38 7.49 1.96 10.61
C GLU A 38 7.08 3.11 9.67
N CYS A 39 7.47 3.04 8.39
CA CYS A 39 7.16 4.06 7.39
C CYS A 39 5.78 3.78 6.78
N TYR A 40 4.75 4.52 7.20
CA TYR A 40 3.39 4.27 6.72
C TYR A 40 3.05 5.07 5.46
N LEU A 41 3.72 6.20 5.24
CA LEU A 41 3.43 7.09 4.11
C LEU A 41 4.67 7.25 3.23
N VAL A 42 4.54 6.88 1.96
CA VAL A 42 5.57 7.06 0.94
C VAL A 42 5.01 7.97 -0.15
N ILE A 43 5.62 9.13 -0.34
CA ILE A 43 5.20 10.11 -1.34
C ILE A 43 6.21 10.14 -2.48
N GLY A 44 5.77 10.25 -3.73
CA GLY A 44 6.69 10.63 -4.79
C GLY A 44 6.02 10.92 -6.13
N GLY A 45 6.77 11.53 -7.03
CA GLY A 45 6.34 11.85 -8.40
C GLY A 45 5.97 10.64 -9.26
N ARG A 46 5.56 10.88 -10.51
CA ARG A 46 5.34 9.80 -11.49
C ARG A 46 6.67 9.12 -11.84
N GLY A 47 6.65 7.81 -12.10
CA GLY A 47 7.83 7.06 -12.54
C GLY A 47 8.87 6.73 -11.46
N VAL A 48 8.73 7.21 -10.21
CA VAL A 48 9.71 6.96 -9.13
C VAL A 48 9.71 5.53 -8.57
N GLY A 49 8.84 4.64 -9.06
CA GLY A 49 8.82 3.22 -8.67
C GLY A 49 7.83 2.83 -7.57
N LYS A 50 6.81 3.64 -7.27
CA LYS A 50 5.77 3.31 -6.27
C LYS A 50 5.06 1.97 -6.55
N THR A 51 4.56 1.79 -7.77
CA THR A 51 3.89 0.54 -8.20
C THR A 51 4.84 -0.65 -8.25
N PHE A 52 6.11 -0.42 -8.60
CA PHE A 52 7.14 -1.45 -8.49
C PHE A 52 7.31 -1.91 -7.05
N TRP A 53 7.44 -0.98 -6.08
CA TRP A 53 7.59 -1.35 -4.67
C TRP A 53 6.34 -2.02 -4.09
N SER A 54 5.15 -1.55 -4.44
CA SER A 54 3.90 -2.22 -4.07
C SER A 54 3.88 -3.68 -4.55
N SER A 55 4.23 -3.92 -5.83
CA SER A 55 4.31 -5.26 -6.42
C SER A 55 5.43 -6.11 -5.82
N ALA A 56 6.58 -5.51 -5.52
CA ALA A 56 7.71 -6.17 -4.87
C ALA A 56 7.38 -6.59 -3.43
N LEU A 57 6.67 -5.74 -2.68
CA LEU A 57 6.18 -6.05 -1.35
C LEU A 57 5.14 -7.17 -1.38
N ALA A 58 4.36 -7.34 -2.46
CA ALA A 58 3.42 -8.45 -2.58
C ALA A 58 4.11 -9.82 -2.79
N SER A 59 5.29 -9.87 -3.43
CA SER A 59 6.02 -11.13 -3.69
C SER A 59 6.84 -11.62 -2.49
N VAL A 60 6.58 -12.86 -2.05
CA VAL A 60 7.33 -13.51 -0.97
C VAL A 60 8.81 -13.68 -1.33
N GLU A 61 9.11 -14.03 -2.58
CA GLU A 61 10.45 -14.31 -3.09
C GLU A 61 11.31 -13.04 -3.09
N ILE A 62 10.71 -11.92 -3.48
CA ILE A 62 11.35 -10.60 -3.53
C ILE A 62 11.51 -10.06 -2.10
N ARG A 63 10.48 -10.15 -1.25
CA ARG A 63 10.58 -9.78 0.16
C ARG A 63 11.70 -10.51 0.90
N LYS A 64 11.84 -11.83 0.69
CA LYS A 64 12.95 -12.61 1.28
C LYS A 64 14.31 -12.15 0.76
N MET A 65 14.41 -11.74 -0.50
CA MET A 65 15.65 -11.22 -1.07
C MET A 65 16.00 -9.84 -0.50
N ILE A 66 15.03 -8.92 -0.43
CA ILE A 66 15.19 -7.58 0.19
C ILE A 66 15.41 -7.71 1.71
N GLY A 67 14.97 -8.81 2.32
CA GLY A 67 15.16 -9.16 3.72
C GLY A 67 16.61 -9.07 4.22
N HIS A 68 17.61 -9.17 3.35
CA HIS A 68 19.01 -8.97 3.73
C HIS A 68 19.30 -7.51 4.13
N SER A 69 18.58 -6.54 3.54
CA SER A 69 18.73 -5.11 3.82
C SER A 69 17.65 -4.59 4.79
N VAL A 70 16.46 -5.21 4.78
CA VAL A 70 15.34 -4.87 5.67
C VAL A 70 14.77 -6.16 6.24
N SER A 71 15.37 -6.64 7.35
CA SER A 71 15.12 -7.96 7.95
C SER A 71 13.64 -8.25 8.22
N GLU A 72 12.88 -7.24 8.62
CA GLU A 72 11.45 -7.34 8.91
C GLU A 72 10.61 -7.80 7.72
N LEU A 73 11.03 -7.47 6.48
CA LEU A 73 10.30 -7.87 5.28
C LEU A 73 10.35 -9.37 5.02
N ALA A 74 11.43 -10.05 5.46
CA ALA A 74 11.54 -11.50 5.32
C ALA A 74 10.46 -12.25 6.10
N ARG A 75 9.97 -11.65 7.20
CA ARG A 75 8.90 -12.18 8.08
C ARG A 75 7.54 -11.53 7.83
N ALA A 76 7.42 -10.65 6.83
CA ALA A 76 6.20 -9.93 6.54
C ALA A 76 5.19 -10.76 5.73
N GLU A 77 3.96 -10.78 6.22
CA GLU A 77 2.78 -11.22 5.48
C GLU A 77 2.05 -10.00 4.91
N VAL A 78 2.17 -9.83 3.59
CA VAL A 78 1.69 -8.63 2.89
C VAL A 78 0.34 -8.88 2.23
N HIS A 79 -0.59 -7.95 2.43
CA HIS A 79 -1.90 -7.91 1.79
C HIS A 79 -2.04 -6.62 0.98
N SER A 80 -2.74 -6.70 -0.15
CA SER A 80 -3.08 -5.51 -0.94
C SER A 80 -4.38 -4.91 -0.42
N GLY A 81 -4.37 -3.65 -0.03
CA GLY A 81 -5.53 -2.88 0.42
C GLY A 81 -6.12 -1.98 -0.68
N PHE A 82 -5.32 -1.61 -1.68
CA PHE A 82 -5.77 -1.06 -2.96
C PHE A 82 -4.58 -1.06 -3.93
N GLY A 83 -4.82 -1.29 -5.22
CA GLY A 83 -3.76 -1.27 -6.21
C GLY A 83 -4.17 -1.75 -7.58
N GLU A 84 -3.18 -1.82 -8.47
CA GLU A 84 -3.29 -2.31 -9.84
C GLU A 84 -2.44 -3.59 -10.01
N PRO A 85 -2.95 -4.66 -10.67
CA PRO A 85 -4.33 -4.82 -11.15
C PRO A 85 -5.35 -4.88 -10.00
N SER A 86 -6.59 -4.49 -10.26
CA SER A 86 -7.66 -4.52 -9.25
C SER A 86 -8.03 -5.95 -8.86
N ASN A 87 -8.24 -6.19 -7.56
CA ASN A 87 -8.71 -7.47 -7.04
C ASN A 87 -9.88 -7.25 -6.05
N LEU A 88 -11.09 -7.59 -6.51
CA LEU A 88 -12.33 -7.35 -5.76
C LEU A 88 -12.47 -8.18 -4.49
N ASP A 89 -11.73 -9.29 -4.39
CA ASP A 89 -11.72 -10.16 -3.22
C ASP A 89 -11.05 -9.46 -2.02
N PHE A 90 -10.13 -8.53 -2.28
CA PHE A 90 -9.34 -7.84 -1.25
C PHE A 90 -9.77 -6.40 -1.00
N TYR A 91 -10.29 -5.70 -2.00
CA TYR A 91 -10.75 -4.31 -1.86
C TYR A 91 -11.83 -3.95 -2.89
N PRO A 92 -12.72 -2.98 -2.60
CA PRO A 92 -13.67 -2.48 -3.58
C PRO A 92 -12.91 -1.73 -4.69
N ASN A 93 -13.27 -2.00 -5.95
CA ASN A 93 -12.82 -1.16 -7.07
C ASN A 93 -13.53 0.21 -7.03
N SER A 94 -13.09 1.17 -7.86
CA SER A 94 -13.65 2.52 -7.89
C SER A 94 -15.18 2.54 -8.04
N ARG A 95 -15.74 1.72 -8.94
CA ARG A 95 -17.19 1.64 -9.14
C ARG A 95 -17.95 1.13 -7.91
N VAL A 96 -17.39 0.18 -7.18
CA VAL A 96 -17.99 -0.32 -5.93
C VAL A 96 -17.82 0.73 -4.82
N PHE A 97 -16.67 1.38 -4.76
CA PHE A 97 -16.40 2.47 -3.82
C PHE A 97 -17.41 3.62 -4.01
N ASP A 98 -17.57 4.11 -5.24
CA ASP A 98 -18.53 5.15 -5.61
C ASP A 98 -19.96 4.77 -5.21
N ARG A 99 -20.35 3.52 -5.47
CA ARG A 99 -21.67 3.01 -5.07
C ARG A 99 -21.87 3.05 -3.56
N LEU A 100 -20.86 2.65 -2.77
CA LEU A 100 -20.94 2.66 -1.31
C LEU A 100 -21.08 4.09 -0.77
N LEU A 101 -20.34 5.05 -1.35
CA LEU A 101 -20.47 6.46 -0.98
C LEU A 101 -21.87 7.01 -1.31
N LEU A 102 -22.42 6.67 -2.48
CA LEU A 102 -23.79 7.03 -2.87
C LEU A 102 -24.87 6.41 -1.96
N GLN A 103 -24.57 5.29 -1.30
CA GLN A 103 -25.44 4.67 -0.29
C GLN A 103 -25.33 5.34 1.09
N GLY A 104 -24.50 6.38 1.23
CA GLY A 104 -24.33 7.15 2.46
C GLY A 104 -23.28 6.58 3.43
N PHE A 105 -22.48 5.59 3.01
CA PHE A 105 -21.33 5.16 3.80
C PHE A 105 -20.20 6.19 3.68
N LYS A 106 -19.40 6.31 4.75
CA LYS A 106 -18.19 7.14 4.71
C LYS A 106 -17.04 6.35 4.12
N ALA A 107 -16.09 7.02 3.47
CA ALA A 107 -14.88 6.37 2.99
C ALA A 107 -14.12 5.67 4.12
N TYR A 108 -14.14 6.24 5.33
CA TYR A 108 -13.59 5.60 6.54
C TYR A 108 -14.18 4.20 6.77
N ASP A 109 -15.50 4.06 6.75
CA ASP A 109 -16.18 2.77 6.97
C ASP A 109 -15.79 1.74 5.88
N VAL A 110 -15.58 2.22 4.64
CA VAL A 110 -15.11 1.38 3.52
C VAL A 110 -13.70 0.89 3.75
N TRP A 111 -12.79 1.75 4.22
CA TRP A 111 -11.43 1.36 4.54
C TRP A 111 -11.34 0.43 5.75
N GLU A 112 -12.15 0.64 6.77
CA GLU A 112 -12.25 -0.32 7.88
C GLU A 112 -12.78 -1.68 7.42
N ALA A 113 -13.72 -1.72 6.47
CA ALA A 113 -14.15 -2.98 5.86
C ALA A 113 -13.02 -3.72 5.12
N VAL A 114 -12.14 -2.99 4.42
CA VAL A 114 -10.93 -3.57 3.80
C VAL A 114 -10.00 -4.17 4.86
N LEU A 115 -9.75 -3.44 5.95
CA LEU A 115 -8.97 -3.94 7.08
C LEU A 115 -9.63 -5.16 7.73
N ALA A 116 -10.96 -5.14 7.92
CA ALA A 116 -11.70 -6.25 8.49
C ALA A 116 -11.59 -7.53 7.67
N ARG A 117 -11.72 -7.46 6.33
CA ARG A 117 -11.54 -8.64 5.47
C ARG A 117 -10.11 -9.17 5.50
N TRP A 118 -9.12 -8.29 5.55
CA TRP A 118 -7.72 -8.69 5.72
C TRP A 118 -7.51 -9.46 7.02
N VAL A 119 -7.94 -8.87 8.14
CA VAL A 119 -7.79 -9.44 9.49
C VAL A 119 -8.57 -10.76 9.60
N ALA A 120 -9.81 -10.80 9.11
CA ALA A 120 -10.63 -12.01 9.10
C ALA A 120 -9.97 -13.14 8.29
N LYS A 121 -9.36 -12.84 7.13
CA LYS A 121 -8.60 -13.82 6.35
C LYS A 121 -7.43 -14.40 7.14
N VAL A 122 -6.68 -13.56 7.86
CA VAL A 122 -5.56 -14.01 8.70
C VAL A 122 -6.04 -14.88 9.87
N LEU A 123 -7.18 -14.54 10.48
CA LEU A 123 -7.80 -15.34 11.54
C LEU A 123 -8.51 -16.59 11.03
N SER A 124 -8.85 -16.64 9.74
CA SER A 124 -9.85 -17.59 9.20
C SER A 124 -11.21 -17.43 9.91
N ALA A 125 -11.56 -16.20 10.25
CA ALA A 125 -12.82 -15.84 10.88
C ALA A 125 -13.91 -15.56 9.84
N GLU A 126 -15.15 -15.89 10.17
CA GLU A 126 -16.30 -15.57 9.33
C GLU A 126 -16.84 -14.17 9.67
N ILE A 127 -16.85 -13.30 8.67
CA ILE A 127 -17.51 -11.99 8.73
C ILE A 127 -18.47 -11.86 7.54
N PRO A 128 -19.49 -11.00 7.61
CA PRO A 128 -20.35 -10.70 6.47
C PRO A 128 -19.53 -10.25 5.26
N GLY A 129 -19.52 -11.06 4.20
CA GLY A 129 -18.59 -10.93 3.08
C GLY A 129 -19.20 -11.12 1.68
N ASN A 130 -20.51 -11.34 1.57
CA ASN A 130 -21.20 -11.58 0.28
C ASN A 130 -20.95 -10.43 -0.70
N ASP A 131 -21.06 -9.20 -0.20
CA ASP A 131 -20.62 -8.00 -0.90
C ASP A 131 -19.91 -7.03 0.06
N TRP A 132 -19.31 -5.98 -0.51
CA TRP A 132 -18.61 -4.97 0.28
C TRP A 132 -19.55 -4.17 1.19
N GLY A 133 -20.81 -3.98 0.78
CA GLY A 133 -21.80 -3.25 1.59
C GLY A 133 -22.13 -3.98 2.88
N ASP A 134 -22.20 -5.31 2.86
CA ASP A 134 -22.40 -6.13 4.06
C ASP A 134 -21.24 -5.99 5.05
N THR A 135 -19.99 -6.04 4.57
CA THR A 135 -18.82 -5.85 5.43
C THR A 135 -18.79 -4.43 6.01
N VAL A 136 -19.09 -3.40 5.21
CA VAL A 136 -19.12 -2.00 5.67
C VAL A 136 -20.19 -1.80 6.75
N LYS A 137 -21.39 -2.36 6.55
CA LYS A 137 -22.44 -2.34 7.58
C LYS A 137 -22.00 -3.06 8.84
N TRP A 138 -21.33 -4.20 8.70
CA TRP A 138 -20.86 -4.99 9.83
C TRP A 138 -19.86 -4.22 10.69
N VAL A 139 -18.80 -3.66 10.09
CA VAL A 139 -17.79 -2.90 10.87
C VAL A 139 -18.41 -1.69 11.56
N ARG A 140 -19.28 -0.95 10.85
CA ARG A 140 -19.96 0.22 11.42
C ARG A 140 -20.87 -0.13 12.60
N ASN A 141 -21.56 -1.28 12.53
CA ASN A 141 -22.52 -1.68 13.55
C ASN A 141 -21.88 -2.52 14.68
N GLN A 142 -20.69 -3.07 14.46
CA GLN A 142 -19.97 -3.93 15.42
C GLN A 142 -18.50 -3.49 15.57
N PRO A 143 -18.23 -2.24 16.00
CA PRO A 143 -16.86 -1.72 16.11
C PRO A 143 -16.02 -2.50 17.12
N GLU A 144 -16.60 -2.94 18.25
CA GLU A 144 -15.89 -3.75 19.24
C GLU A 144 -15.42 -5.09 18.68
N SER A 145 -16.25 -5.75 17.87
CA SER A 145 -15.87 -7.01 17.23
C SER A 145 -14.67 -6.79 16.31
N PHE A 146 -14.67 -5.71 15.52
CA PHE A 146 -13.54 -5.36 14.68
C PHE A 146 -12.26 -5.04 15.49
N SER A 147 -12.38 -4.27 16.58
CA SER A 147 -11.25 -3.96 17.46
C SER A 147 -10.63 -5.22 18.08
N ARG A 148 -11.46 -6.17 18.57
CA ARG A 148 -10.97 -7.45 19.11
C ARG A 148 -10.25 -8.27 18.04
N MET A 149 -10.75 -8.32 16.81
CA MET A 149 -10.06 -9.02 15.74
C MET A 149 -8.67 -8.42 15.44
N LEU A 150 -8.51 -7.09 15.52
CA LEU A 150 -7.19 -6.45 15.36
C LEU A 150 -6.22 -6.88 16.47
N GLU A 151 -6.68 -6.90 17.73
CA GLU A 151 -5.89 -7.39 18.88
C GLU A 151 -5.49 -8.86 18.70
N GLU A 152 -6.43 -9.71 18.31
CA GLU A 152 -6.19 -11.14 18.05
C GLU A 152 -5.19 -11.37 16.92
N VAL A 153 -5.30 -10.65 15.79
CA VAL A 153 -4.34 -10.77 14.69
C VAL A 153 -2.97 -10.27 15.10
N ASN A 154 -2.88 -9.18 15.86
CA ASN A 154 -1.61 -8.69 16.37
C ASN A 154 -0.92 -9.74 17.25
N ALA A 155 -1.63 -10.34 18.20
CA ALA A 155 -1.12 -11.41 19.06
C ALA A 155 -0.70 -12.65 18.25
N LYS A 156 -1.48 -13.03 17.24
CA LYS A 156 -1.17 -14.15 16.34
C LYS A 156 0.11 -13.92 15.53
N PHE A 157 0.35 -12.68 15.08
CA PHE A 157 1.60 -12.34 14.40
C PHE A 157 2.79 -12.33 15.35
N GLU A 158 2.60 -11.85 16.59
CA GLU A 158 3.61 -11.90 17.65
C GLU A 158 4.04 -13.33 17.95
N GLU A 159 3.08 -14.24 18.20
CA GLU A 159 3.33 -15.66 18.48
C GLU A 159 4.13 -16.33 17.34
N LYS A 160 3.83 -15.97 16.10
CA LYS A 160 4.50 -16.51 14.90
C LYS A 160 5.83 -15.83 14.57
N GLY A 161 6.23 -14.80 15.32
CA GLY A 161 7.40 -13.98 15.01
C GLY A 161 7.31 -13.30 13.63
N LYS A 162 6.10 -12.98 13.18
CA LYS A 162 5.80 -12.37 11.88
C LYS A 162 5.27 -10.95 12.07
N ILE A 163 5.20 -10.20 10.98
CA ILE A 163 4.44 -8.94 10.92
C ILE A 163 3.40 -9.01 9.81
N GLY A 164 2.25 -8.39 10.03
CA GLY A 164 1.23 -8.15 9.02
C GLY A 164 1.43 -6.77 8.40
N MET A 165 1.34 -6.66 7.08
CA MET A 165 1.40 -5.38 6.38
C MET A 165 0.34 -5.29 5.30
N ILE A 166 -0.42 -4.20 5.29
CA ILE A 166 -1.36 -3.88 4.20
C ILE A 166 -0.83 -2.73 3.34
N VAL A 167 -0.85 -2.90 2.02
CA VAL A 167 -0.24 -1.97 1.06
C VAL A 167 -1.31 -1.33 0.17
N PHE A 168 -1.23 -0.01 0.03
CA PHE A 168 -2.11 0.80 -0.83
C PHE A 168 -1.26 1.54 -1.86
N ASP A 169 -1.55 1.35 -3.14
CA ASP A 169 -0.93 2.04 -4.27
C ASP A 169 -2.00 2.44 -5.30
N ALA A 170 -1.64 3.26 -6.29
CA ALA A 170 -2.51 3.67 -7.40
C ALA A 170 -3.83 4.31 -6.92
N LEU A 171 -3.78 5.01 -5.78
CA LEU A 171 -4.95 5.66 -5.17
C LEU A 171 -5.55 6.76 -6.05
N ASP A 172 -4.82 7.24 -7.06
CA ASP A 172 -5.34 8.13 -8.11
C ASP A 172 -6.40 7.47 -9.00
N ARG A 173 -6.64 6.18 -8.84
CA ARG A 173 -7.67 5.41 -9.55
C ARG A 173 -8.91 5.13 -8.71
N VAL A 174 -8.96 5.56 -7.45
CA VAL A 174 -10.10 5.28 -6.57
C VAL A 174 -11.33 6.13 -6.92
N SER A 175 -11.11 7.34 -7.43
CA SER A 175 -12.14 8.29 -7.89
C SER A 175 -11.57 9.16 -9.00
N PHE A 176 -12.42 9.59 -9.94
CA PHE A 176 -12.08 10.58 -10.96
C PHE A 176 -12.34 12.02 -10.51
N ASP A 177 -13.11 12.21 -9.44
CA ASP A 177 -13.35 13.51 -8.82
C ASP A 177 -12.30 13.79 -7.74
N TRP A 178 -11.61 14.92 -7.86
CA TRP A 178 -10.52 15.31 -6.96
C TRP A 178 -10.98 15.54 -5.53
N GLN A 179 -12.17 16.13 -5.33
CA GLN A 179 -12.67 16.41 -3.99
C GLN A 179 -13.02 15.12 -3.27
N THR A 180 -13.72 14.22 -3.95
CA THR A 180 -14.03 12.87 -3.47
C THR A 180 -12.75 12.07 -3.21
N MET A 181 -11.76 12.16 -4.09
CA MET A 181 -10.47 11.49 -3.89
C MET A 181 -9.74 12.01 -2.64
N ASP A 182 -9.74 13.34 -2.41
CA ASP A 182 -9.13 13.91 -1.20
C ASP A 182 -9.78 13.34 0.07
N ASP A 183 -11.11 13.22 0.08
CA ASP A 183 -11.86 12.63 1.20
C ASP A 183 -11.56 11.13 1.37
N ILE A 184 -11.51 10.37 0.27
CA ILE A 184 -11.18 8.95 0.29
C ILE A 184 -9.77 8.72 0.83
N VAL A 185 -8.78 9.48 0.35
CA VAL A 185 -7.39 9.36 0.80
C VAL A 185 -7.26 9.81 2.26
N ARG A 186 -7.89 10.92 2.65
CA ARG A 186 -7.90 11.38 4.05
C ARG A 186 -8.41 10.30 5.00
N ASP A 187 -9.53 9.70 4.67
CA ASP A 187 -10.12 8.64 5.49
C ASP A 187 -9.32 7.34 5.45
N LEU A 188 -8.60 7.04 4.36
CA LEU A 188 -7.61 5.96 4.33
C LEU A 188 -6.50 6.22 5.36
N LEU A 189 -5.92 7.44 5.35
CA LEU A 189 -4.84 7.80 6.28
C LEU A 189 -5.31 7.69 7.74
N ARG A 190 -6.56 8.07 8.02
CA ARG A 190 -7.19 7.89 9.33
C ARG A 190 -7.36 6.42 9.69
N ALA A 191 -7.84 5.59 8.76
CA ALA A 191 -8.04 4.17 9.01
C ALA A 191 -6.71 3.46 9.30
N VAL A 192 -5.67 3.71 8.50
CA VAL A 192 -4.35 3.09 8.73
C VAL A 192 -3.62 3.64 9.96
N LEU A 193 -3.93 4.87 10.40
CA LEU A 193 -3.40 5.41 11.64
C LEU A 193 -3.82 4.57 12.86
N SER A 194 -5.01 3.96 12.84
CA SER A 194 -5.45 3.04 13.90
C SER A 194 -4.49 1.86 14.12
N LEU A 195 -3.78 1.43 13.06
CA LEU A 195 -2.85 0.31 13.14
C LEU A 195 -1.56 0.66 13.92
N LYS A 196 -1.23 1.96 14.09
CA LYS A 196 -0.03 2.39 14.84
C LYS A 196 -0.05 1.98 16.32
N GLY A 197 -1.20 1.63 16.88
CA GLY A 197 -1.31 1.10 18.24
C GLY A 197 -0.78 -0.32 18.40
N PHE A 198 -0.54 -1.03 17.30
CA PHE A 198 -0.14 -2.43 17.29
C PHE A 198 1.32 -2.60 16.91
N SER A 199 2.00 -3.54 17.56
CA SER A 199 3.43 -3.80 17.35
C SER A 199 3.73 -4.59 16.08
N ASN A 200 2.78 -5.39 15.59
CA ASN A 200 2.98 -6.31 14.48
C ASN A 200 2.04 -6.06 13.30
N LEU A 201 1.21 -5.00 13.34
CA LEU A 201 0.37 -4.58 12.22
C LEU A 201 0.89 -3.28 11.63
N HIS A 202 1.09 -3.28 10.32
CA HIS A 202 1.65 -2.14 9.60
C HIS A 202 0.82 -1.83 8.36
N ALA A 203 0.89 -0.58 7.91
CA ALA A 203 0.40 -0.18 6.61
C ALA A 203 1.50 0.47 5.80
N LYS A 204 1.34 0.46 4.48
CA LYS A 204 2.17 1.19 3.53
C LYS A 204 1.27 1.88 2.52
N VAL A 205 1.22 3.19 2.56
CA VAL A 205 0.43 4.01 1.65
C VAL A 205 1.38 4.74 0.69
N PHE A 206 1.29 4.41 -0.58
CA PHE A 206 2.00 5.07 -1.66
C PHE A 206 1.10 6.16 -2.27
N LEU A 207 1.48 7.43 -2.08
CA LEU A 207 0.78 8.58 -2.66
C LEU A 207 1.62 9.29 -3.71
N ARG A 208 0.93 9.85 -4.70
CA ARG A 208 1.55 10.79 -5.63
C ARG A 208 1.67 12.17 -4.98
N GLU A 209 2.71 12.91 -5.35
CA GLU A 209 2.93 14.27 -4.84
C GLU A 209 1.72 15.19 -5.06
N ASP A 210 1.03 15.07 -6.20
CA ASP A 210 -0.15 15.88 -6.55
C ASP A 210 -1.42 15.50 -5.77
N GLN A 211 -1.44 14.33 -5.12
CA GLN A 211 -2.49 13.90 -4.19
C GLN A 211 -2.22 14.37 -2.75
N PHE A 212 -1.02 14.88 -2.47
CA PHE A 212 -0.62 15.30 -1.13
C PHE A 212 -0.40 16.81 -1.04
N ALA A 213 0.40 17.37 -1.95
CA ALA A 213 0.78 18.78 -1.92
C ALA A 213 -0.42 19.69 -2.19
N GLY A 214 -0.69 20.63 -1.27
CA GLY A 214 -1.81 21.57 -1.39
C GLY A 214 -3.19 20.93 -1.26
N ARG A 215 -3.27 19.66 -0.83
CA ARG A 215 -4.52 18.92 -0.62
C ARG A 215 -4.89 18.87 0.86
N ARG A 216 -6.18 18.59 1.13
CA ARG A 216 -6.71 18.44 2.49
C ARG A 216 -6.65 17.01 3.01
N VAL A 217 -5.81 16.16 2.41
CA VAL A 217 -5.69 14.74 2.79
C VAL A 217 -5.12 14.53 4.20
N THR A 218 -4.47 15.53 4.78
CA THR A 218 -3.92 15.50 6.15
C THR A 218 -4.78 16.25 7.17
N ASP A 219 -5.97 16.71 6.78
CA ASP A 219 -6.88 17.46 7.65
C ASP A 219 -7.69 16.52 8.55
N PHE A 220 -7.01 15.91 9.53
CA PHE A 220 -7.62 15.04 10.52
C PHE A 220 -6.82 15.02 11.84
N PRO A 221 -7.48 14.70 12.98
CA PRO A 221 -6.80 14.61 14.26
C PRO A 221 -5.62 13.62 14.22
N ASP A 222 -4.52 13.95 14.90
CA ASP A 222 -3.31 13.12 14.96
C ASP A 222 -2.58 12.88 13.62
N ALA A 223 -2.90 13.62 12.55
CA ALA A 223 -2.17 13.54 11.29
C ALA A 223 -0.65 13.77 11.45
N SER A 224 -0.22 14.60 12.40
CA SER A 224 1.21 14.82 12.70
C SER A 224 1.94 13.53 13.11
N LYS A 225 1.30 12.63 13.86
CA LYS A 225 1.87 11.32 14.26
C LYS A 225 2.05 10.40 13.06
N PHE A 226 1.20 10.52 12.06
CA PHE A 226 1.29 9.79 10.79
C PHE A 226 2.39 10.39 9.90
N LEU A 227 2.38 11.72 9.74
CA LEU A 227 3.33 12.47 8.92
C LEU A 227 4.77 12.36 9.40
N ALA A 228 5.00 12.14 10.70
CA ALA A 228 6.33 11.85 11.23
C ALA A 228 6.97 10.58 10.63
N THR A 229 6.17 9.67 10.08
CA THR A 229 6.63 8.43 9.44
C THR A 229 6.79 8.55 7.92
N ARG A 230 6.54 9.73 7.37
CA ARG A 230 6.55 9.99 5.93
C ARG A 230 7.96 9.93 5.36
N ILE A 231 8.09 9.30 4.20
CA ILE A 231 9.29 9.34 3.36
C ILE A 231 8.94 9.82 1.96
N GLU A 232 9.80 10.66 1.41
CA GLU A 232 9.75 11.04 0.00
C GLU A 232 10.61 10.05 -0.79
N LEU A 233 10.00 9.41 -1.77
CA LEU A 233 10.61 8.45 -2.67
C LEU A 233 11.12 9.21 -3.89
N THR A 234 12.43 9.41 -3.92
CA THR A 234 13.14 10.10 -5.00
C THR A 234 14.33 9.27 -5.43
N TRP A 235 14.65 9.33 -6.73
CA TRP A 235 15.89 8.78 -7.25
C TRP A 235 17.01 9.80 -7.02
N SER A 236 18.00 9.45 -6.22
CA SER A 236 19.21 10.27 -6.14
C SER A 236 20.12 10.01 -7.34
N PRO A 237 20.92 11.00 -7.77
CA PRO A 237 21.91 10.79 -8.84
C PRO A 237 22.86 9.62 -8.56
N GLN A 238 23.19 9.37 -7.28
CA GLN A 238 24.05 8.28 -6.84
C GLN A 238 23.40 6.90 -7.05
N ASP A 239 22.07 6.82 -6.93
CA ASP A 239 21.33 5.58 -7.16
C ASP A 239 21.38 5.14 -8.63
N LEU A 240 21.53 6.10 -9.56
CA LEU A 240 21.57 5.84 -11.00
C LEU A 240 22.87 5.14 -11.42
N HIS A 241 23.95 5.39 -10.68
CA HIS A 241 25.25 4.78 -10.96
C HIS A 241 25.36 3.32 -10.51
N GLY A 242 24.49 2.88 -9.59
CA GLY A 242 24.44 1.49 -9.10
C GLY A 242 23.49 0.58 -9.89
N LEU A 243 22.80 1.11 -10.90
CA LEU A 243 21.87 0.34 -11.71
C LEU A 243 22.62 -0.75 -12.50
N PRO A 244 22.21 -2.03 -12.41
CA PRO A 244 22.74 -3.04 -13.31
C PRO A 244 22.37 -2.65 -14.76
N PRO A 245 23.17 -3.05 -15.78
CA PRO A 245 22.91 -2.70 -17.19
C PRO A 245 21.53 -3.09 -17.73
N MET A 246 20.78 -3.91 -16.99
CA MET A 246 19.42 -4.36 -17.31
C MET A 246 18.31 -3.73 -16.44
N ALA A 247 18.61 -2.79 -15.54
CA ALA A 247 17.60 -2.05 -14.80
C ALA A 247 17.12 -0.87 -15.67
N VAL A 248 15.95 -1.05 -16.28
CA VAL A 248 15.39 -0.13 -17.27
C VAL A 248 14.78 1.10 -16.61
N PHE A 249 15.10 2.27 -17.16
CA PHE A 249 14.61 3.57 -16.72
C PHE A 249 13.26 3.93 -17.35
N MET A 250 12.47 4.72 -16.63
CA MET A 250 11.45 5.60 -17.18
C MET A 250 11.89 7.05 -16.91
N GLN A 251 12.51 7.71 -17.88
CA GLN A 251 12.65 9.18 -17.93
C GLN A 251 11.91 9.67 -19.17
N ARG A 252 10.76 10.30 -18.95
CA ARG A 252 10.26 11.40 -19.76
C ARG A 252 9.64 12.43 -18.84
#